data_AF-A0A9D1HS21-F1
#
_entry.id   AF-A0A9D1HS21-F1
#
_cell.length_a   1.000
_cell.length_b   1.000
_cell.length_c   1.000
_cell.angle_alpha   90.00
_cell.angle_beta   90.00
_cell.angle_gamma   90.00
#
_symmetry.space_group_name_H-M   'P 1'
#
loop_
_entity.id
_entity.type
_entity.pdbx_description
1 polymer ?
#
loop_
_entity_poly.entity_id
_entity_poly.type
_entity_poly.pdbx_seq_one_letter_code
_entity_poly.pdbx_strand_id
1 'polypeptide(L)' 'MKTYSNVTILDHPLIRHKIAILRDANTGMKEFRELVEEITTLMVYESFKHVPTKTVMV' A
#
# COMPACT_ATOMS: atom_id res chain seq x y z
N MET A 1 -0.56 11.95 18.74
CA MET A 1 -0.25 11.89 17.29
C MET A 1 -1.09 12.97 16.62
N LYS A 2 -0.51 13.85 15.80
CA LYS A 2 -1.28 14.93 15.14
C LYS A 2 -2.25 14.29 14.12
N THR A 3 -3.54 14.55 14.26
CA THR A 3 -4.58 14.11 13.33
C THR A 3 -4.76 15.16 12.24
N TYR A 4 -4.57 14.76 11.00
CA TYR A 4 -4.83 15.59 9.83
C TYR A 4 -6.15 15.14 9.20
N SER A 5 -6.98 16.09 8.76
CA SER A 5 -8.33 15.82 8.23
C SER A 5 -8.34 15.04 6.91
N ASN A 6 -7.23 15.04 6.17
CA ASN A 6 -7.09 14.44 4.84
C ASN A 6 -6.01 13.35 4.78
N VAL A 7 -5.55 12.83 5.91
CA VAL A 7 -4.53 11.77 5.95
C VAL A 7 -5.17 10.46 6.41
N THR A 8 -5.05 9.44 5.57
CA THR A 8 -5.45 8.07 5.89
C THR A 8 -4.19 7.25 6.16
N ILE A 9 -4.08 6.67 7.35
CA ILE A 9 -2.99 5.76 7.71
C ILE A 9 -3.41 4.34 7.35
N LEU A 10 -2.69 3.72 6.42
CA LEU A 10 -2.91 2.33 6.00
C LEU A 10 -2.15 1.39 6.95
N ASP A 11 -2.80 0.99 8.04
CA ASP A 11 -2.24 0.07 9.04
C ASP A 11 -2.54 -1.39 8.65
N HIS A 12 -1.75 -1.92 7.72
CA HIS A 12 -1.84 -3.32 7.29
C HIS A 12 -0.57 -4.10 7.68
N PRO A 13 -0.66 -5.30 8.29
CA PRO A 13 0.50 -6.07 8.73
C PRO A 13 1.55 -6.31 7.63
N LEU A 14 1.11 -6.61 6.40
CA LEU A 14 2.01 -6.82 5.27
C LEU A 14 2.70 -5.53 4.81
N ILE A 15 1.99 -4.38 4.83
CA ILE A 15 2.60 -3.09 4.47
C ILE A 15 3.68 -2.75 5.48
N ARG A 16 3.38 -2.92 6.78
CA ARG A 16 4.35 -2.67 7.86
C ARG A 16 5.59 -3.57 7.75
N HIS A 17 5.41 -4.86 7.45
CA HIS A 17 6.52 -5.78 7.22
C HIS A 17 7.37 -5.37 6.01
N LYS A 18 6.75 -5.10 4.86
CA LYS A 18 7.46 -4.70 3.64
C LYS A 18 8.17 -3.35 3.78
N ILE A 19 7.57 -2.38 4.46
CA ILE A 19 8.21 -1.09 4.78
C ILE A 19 9.44 -1.29 5.68
N ALA A 20 9.40 -2.24 6.63
CA ALA A 20 10.56 -2.50 7.48
C ALA A 20 11.77 -2.95 6.65
N ILE A 21 11.55 -3.84 5.65
CA ILE A 21 12.60 -4.27 4.72
C ILE A 21 13.02 -3.12 3.83
N LEU A 22 12.07 -2.38 3.24
CA LEU A 22 12.35 -1.26 2.34
C LEU A 22 13.19 -0.13 2.99
N ARG A 23 13.14 0.01 4.32
CA ARG A 23 13.94 0.98 5.09
C ARG A 23 15.34 0.49 5.46
N ASP A 24 15.67 -0.77 5.22
CA ASP A 24 17.01 -1.30 5.46
C ASP A 24 17.99 -0.75 4.40
N ALA A 25 19.12 -0.21 4.85
CA ALA A 25 20.15 0.34 3.97
C ALA A 25 20.86 -0.74 3.14
N ASN A 26 20.73 -2.01 3.52
CA ASN A 26 21.31 -3.15 2.81
C ASN A 26 20.41 -3.67 1.67
N THR A 27 19.17 -3.19 1.55
CA THR A 27 18.23 -3.65 0.52
C THR A 27 18.73 -3.28 -0.88
N GLY A 28 18.87 -4.30 -1.73
CA GLY A 28 19.35 -4.12 -3.09
C GLY A 28 18.34 -3.43 -4.00
N MET A 29 18.82 -2.83 -5.10
CA MET A 29 17.99 -2.07 -6.04
C MET A 29 16.82 -2.87 -6.64
N LYS A 30 17.00 -4.17 -6.87
CA LYS A 30 15.95 -5.05 -7.41
C LYS A 30 14.84 -5.25 -6.38
N GLU A 31 15.20 -5.73 -5.20
CA GLU A 31 14.27 -5.98 -4.09
C GLU A 31 13.53 -4.71 -3.68
N PHE A 32 14.20 -3.55 -3.68
CA PHE A 32 13.56 -2.27 -3.42
C PHE A 32 12.39 -1.99 -4.37
N ARG A 33 12.58 -2.21 -5.69
CA ARG A 33 11.50 -2.00 -6.68
C ARG A 33 10.35 -2.98 -6.47
N GLU A 34 10.67 -4.24 -6.23
CA GLU A 34 9.66 -5.28 -5.98
C GLU A 34 8.81 -4.94 -4.74
N LEU A 35 9.45 -4.53 -3.64
CA LEU A 35 8.75 -4.11 -2.42
C LEU A 35 7.85 -2.89 -2.66
N VAL A 36 8.29 -1.90 -3.45
CA VAL A 36 7.47 -0.73 -3.79
C VAL A 36 6.23 -1.14 -4.58
N GLU A 37 6.37 -2.03 -5.56
CA GLU A 37 5.24 -2.53 -6.36
C GLU A 37 4.22 -3.27 -5.49
N GLU A 38 4.69 -4.12 -4.58
CA GLU A 38 3.82 -4.87 -3.67
C GLU A 38 3.09 -3.97 -2.67
N ILE A 39 3.79 -3.00 -2.08
CA ILE A 39 3.18 -2.02 -1.17
C ILE A 39 2.13 -1.20 -1.94
N THR A 40 2.47 -0.73 -3.14
CA THR A 40 1.56 0.07 -3.98
C THR A 40 0.31 -0.73 -4.34
N THR A 41 0.44 -2.01 -4.65
CA THR A 41 -0.72 -2.89 -4.94
C THR A 41 -1.71 -2.92 -3.78
N LEU A 42 -1.22 -3.07 -2.55
CA LEU A 42 -2.06 -3.06 -1.35
C LEU A 42 -2.70 -1.68 -1.11
N MET A 43 -1.94 -0.60 -1.34
CA MET A 43 -2.46 0.77 -1.21
C MET A 43 -3.56 1.07 -2.23
N VAL A 44 -3.39 0.61 -3.48
CA VAL A 44 -4.38 0.77 -4.55
C VAL A 44 -5.67 0.04 -4.17
N TYR A 45 -5.58 -1.19 -3.65
CA TYR A 45 -6.78 -1.92 -3.21
C TYR A 45 -7.62 -1.11 -2.21
N GLU A 46 -7.01 -0.56 -1.16
CA GLU A 46 -7.73 0.27 -0.19
C GLU A 46 -8.20 1.60 -0.79
N SER A 47 -7.45 2.18 -1.74
CA SER A 47 -7.83 3.44 -2.40
C SER A 47 -9.08 3.30 -3.26
N PHE A 48 -9.30 2.13 -3.86
CA PHE A 48 -10.45 1.87 -4.73
C PHE A 48 -11.70 1.34 -4.01
N LYS A 49 -11.65 1.17 -2.69
CA LYS A 49 -12.73 0.58 -1.87
C LYS A 49 -14.10 1.25 -2.04
N HIS A 50 -14.14 2.53 -2.35
CA HIS A 50 -15.37 3.32 -2.48
C HIS A 50 -15.72 3.69 -3.92
N VAL A 51 -15.08 3.06 -4.91
CA VAL A 51 -15.41 3.31 -6.31
C VAL A 51 -16.78 2.70 -6.65
N PRO A 52 -17.67 3.45 -7.31
CA PRO A 52 -18.99 2.95 -7.68
C PRO A 52 -18.88 1.80 -8.68
N THR A 53 -19.70 0.76 -8.48
CA THR A 53 -19.76 -0.41 -9.36
C THR A 53 -21.10 -0.45 -10.09
N LYS A 54 -21.15 -1.21 -11.19
CA LYS A 54 -22.37 -1.43 -11.98
C LYS A 54 -22.53 -2.91 -12.29
N THR A 55 -23.74 -3.44 -12.07
CA THR A 55 -24.08 -4.83 -12.42
C THR A 55 -24.17 -5.00 -13.94
N VAL A 56 -23.54 -6.07 -14.45
CA VAL A 56 -23.60 -6.48 -15.85
C VAL A 56 -24.16 -7.91 -15.94
N MET A 57 -25.06 -8.17 -16.88
CA MET A 57 -25.55 -9.52 -17.17
C MET A 57 -24.69 -10.13 -18.28
N VAL A 58 -24.29 -11.40 -18.10
CA VAL A 58 -23.53 -12.19 -19.07
C VAL A 58 -24.49 -12.97 -19.95
#